data_AF-J2K251-F1
#
_entry.id   AF-J2K251-F1
#
_cell.length_a   1.000
_cell.length_b   1.000
_cell.length_c   1.000
_cell.angle_alpha   90.00
_cell.angle_beta   90.00
_cell.angle_gamma   90.00
#
_symmetry.space_group_name_H-M   'P 1'
#
loop_
_entity.id
_entity.type
_entity.pdbx_description
1 polymer ?
#
loop_
_entity_poly.entity_id
_entity_poly.type
_entity_poly.pdbx_seq_one_letter_code
_entity_poly.pdbx_strand_id
1 'polypeptide(L)'
;MACLCTPLSGPDLAARLPRYRPTSLLARETNGDLFRGLPGLRERAAAATTEAERTRLTRGVTRRLVRTGFTLVMPRWGGWTSDLAESAEVFGHYYPAHAGQMRAAARAARAPAAHPELLDELLSGLAPWLAGEYLAVHGAKAPRPEDR
;
A
#
# COMPACT_ATOMS: atom_id res chain seq x y z
N MET A 1 10.40 15.85 -9.36
CA MET A 1 11.51 14.92 -9.66
C MET A 1 10.89 13.61 -10.11
N ALA A 2 11.41 12.97 -11.17
CA ALA A 2 10.84 11.74 -11.72
C ALA A 2 11.36 10.50 -10.97
N CYS A 3 12.66 10.32 -10.81
CA CYS A 3 13.26 9.17 -10.11
C CYS A 3 14.20 9.72 -9.02
N LEU A 4 14.12 9.19 -7.80
CA LEU A 4 15.16 9.38 -6.77
C LEU A 4 16.07 8.15 -6.85
N CYS A 5 17.03 8.21 -7.76
CA CYS A 5 17.82 7.06 -8.18
C CYS A 5 19.29 7.49 -8.27
N THR A 6 20.20 6.72 -7.66
CA THR A 6 21.65 6.96 -7.72
C THR A 6 22.27 5.95 -8.69
N PRO A 7 22.84 6.37 -9.84
CA PRO A 7 23.50 5.43 -10.74
C PRO A 7 24.72 4.83 -10.04
N LEU A 8 24.77 3.49 -9.95
CA LEU A 8 25.94 2.77 -9.43
C LEU A 8 27.00 2.54 -10.51
N SER A 9 26.60 2.52 -11.78
CA SER A 9 27.46 2.47 -12.96
C SER A 9 26.73 3.06 -14.18
N GLY A 10 27.49 3.51 -15.18
CA GLY A 10 26.93 4.14 -16.38
C GLY A 10 26.36 5.54 -16.16
N PRO A 11 25.78 6.16 -17.21
CA PRO A 11 25.26 7.52 -17.14
C PRO A 11 23.94 7.61 -16.36
N ASP A 12 23.73 8.74 -15.67
CA ASP A 12 22.45 9.05 -15.04
C ASP A 12 21.35 9.21 -16.12
N LEU A 13 20.34 8.35 -16.05
CA LEU A 13 19.20 8.37 -16.95
C LEU A 13 18.06 9.27 -16.46
N ALA A 14 18.13 9.84 -15.25
CA ALA A 14 17.05 10.65 -14.68
C ALA A 14 16.69 11.85 -15.57
N ALA A 15 17.69 12.48 -16.21
CA ALA A 15 17.49 13.60 -17.14
C ALA A 15 16.83 13.17 -18.47
N ARG A 16 16.89 11.87 -18.81
CA ARG A 16 16.29 11.28 -20.02
C ARG A 16 14.87 10.76 -19.79
N LEU A 17 14.46 10.60 -18.54
CA LEU A 17 13.11 10.14 -18.22
C LEU A 17 12.10 11.25 -18.51
N PRO A 18 10.92 10.90 -19.07
CA PRO A 18 9.86 11.88 -19.23
C PRO A 18 9.42 12.38 -17.86
N ARG A 19 8.89 13.61 -17.82
CA ARG A 19 8.12 14.06 -16.66
C ARG A 19 6.92 13.13 -16.51
N TYR A 20 6.91 12.32 -15.47
CA TYR A 20 5.77 11.48 -15.15
C TYR A 20 5.12 11.96 -13.86
N ARG A 21 3.79 11.93 -13.86
CA ARG A 21 2.97 12.15 -12.67
C ARG A 21 2.29 10.84 -12.30
N PRO A 22 1.87 10.70 -11.04
CA PRO A 22 1.02 9.58 -10.67
C PRO A 22 -0.26 9.56 -11.51
N THR A 23 -0.63 8.39 -12.02
CA THR A 23 -1.84 8.20 -12.83
C THR A 23 -2.68 7.05 -12.28
N SER A 24 -3.96 7.01 -12.65
CA SER A 24 -4.85 5.89 -12.34
C SER A 24 -4.29 4.57 -12.90
N LEU A 25 -3.69 4.59 -14.10
CA LEU A 25 -3.02 3.43 -14.68
C LEU A 25 -1.88 2.93 -13.78
N LEU A 26 -1.00 3.81 -13.32
CA LEU A 26 0.08 3.42 -12.42
C LEU A 26 -0.46 2.84 -11.11
N ALA A 27 -1.45 3.49 -10.51
CA ALA A 27 -2.09 3.04 -9.30
C ALA A 27 -2.66 1.62 -9.49
N ARG A 28 -3.43 1.40 -10.56
CA ARG A 28 -4.00 0.10 -10.93
C ARG A 28 -2.93 -0.98 -11.08
N GLU A 29 -1.88 -0.71 -11.85
CA GLU A 29 -0.83 -1.71 -12.11
C GLU A 29 0.05 -1.99 -10.86
N THR A 30 0.10 -1.06 -9.92
CA THR A 30 0.88 -1.24 -8.68
C THR A 30 0.10 -2.04 -7.63
N ASN A 31 -1.14 -1.66 -7.33
CA ASN A 31 -1.89 -2.21 -6.19
C ASN A 31 -3.33 -2.67 -6.50
N GLY A 32 -3.76 -2.67 -7.76
CA GLY A 32 -5.11 -3.11 -8.18
C GLY A 32 -5.38 -4.61 -8.05
N ASP A 33 -4.51 -5.34 -7.32
CA ASP A 33 -4.61 -6.75 -7.00
C ASP A 33 -4.81 -7.02 -5.50
N LEU A 34 -5.00 -5.97 -4.67
CA LEU A 34 -5.14 -6.12 -3.21
C LEU A 34 -6.19 -7.18 -2.84
N PHE A 35 -7.37 -7.12 -3.47
CA PHE A 35 -8.49 -8.03 -3.22
C PHE A 35 -8.12 -9.52 -3.36
N ARG A 36 -7.24 -9.86 -4.31
CA ARG A 36 -6.82 -11.26 -4.57
C ARG A 36 -6.04 -11.84 -3.39
N GLY A 37 -5.29 -10.99 -2.68
CA GLY A 37 -4.43 -11.42 -1.57
C GLY A 37 -5.13 -11.47 -0.21
N LEU A 38 -6.30 -10.84 -0.06
CA LEU A 38 -6.95 -10.72 1.25
C LEU A 38 -7.35 -12.08 1.87
N PRO A 39 -7.92 -13.05 1.14
CA PRO A 39 -8.26 -14.35 1.71
C PRO A 39 -7.03 -15.06 2.30
N GLY A 40 -5.96 -15.20 1.52
CA GLY A 40 -4.72 -15.85 1.98
C GLY A 40 -4.02 -15.08 3.11
N LEU A 41 -4.16 -13.75 3.18
CA LEU A 41 -3.65 -12.98 4.32
C LEU A 41 -4.42 -13.28 5.62
N ARG A 42 -5.74 -13.49 5.54
CA ARG A 42 -6.55 -13.88 6.71
C ARG A 42 -6.25 -15.29 7.18
N GLU A 43 -6.12 -16.23 6.25
CA GLU A 43 -5.73 -17.60 6.57
C GLU A 43 -4.37 -17.63 7.28
N ARG A 44 -3.40 -16.88 6.77
CA ARG A 44 -2.08 -16.74 7.42
C ARG A 44 -2.14 -16.05 8.77
N ALA A 45 -3.03 -15.08 8.96
CA ALA A 45 -3.22 -14.42 10.25
C ALA A 45 -3.81 -15.39 11.28
N ALA A 46 -4.81 -16.18 10.89
CA ALA A 46 -5.42 -17.20 11.73
C ALA A 46 -4.47 -18.36 12.07
N ALA A 47 -3.58 -18.73 11.13
CA ALA A 47 -2.62 -19.82 11.30
C ALA A 47 -1.34 -19.41 12.04
N ALA A 48 -1.09 -18.12 12.28
CA ALA A 48 0.11 -17.64 12.94
C ALA A 48 0.07 -17.98 14.44
N THR A 49 0.95 -18.89 14.89
CA THR A 49 0.97 -19.39 16.27
C THR A 49 2.04 -18.71 17.13
N THR A 50 2.97 -17.98 16.52
CA THR A 50 4.05 -17.28 17.23
C THR A 50 3.94 -15.77 17.15
N GLU A 51 4.41 -15.07 18.18
CA GLU A 51 4.49 -13.61 18.20
C GLU A 51 5.37 -13.06 17.07
N ALA A 52 6.47 -13.74 16.76
CA ALA A 52 7.38 -13.36 15.68
C ALA A 52 6.70 -13.43 14.30
N GLU A 53 5.87 -14.44 14.05
CA GLU A 53 5.07 -14.55 12.82
C GLU A 53 4.02 -13.45 12.74
N ARG A 54 3.24 -13.23 13.80
CA ARG A 54 2.24 -12.16 13.83
C ARG A 54 2.89 -10.79 13.65
N THR A 55 4.05 -10.54 14.24
CA THR A 55 4.82 -9.30 14.07
C THR A 55 5.25 -9.09 12.61
N ARG A 56 5.81 -10.13 11.97
CA ARG A 56 6.20 -10.07 10.54
C ARG A 56 5.00 -9.82 9.64
N LEU A 57 3.89 -10.51 9.90
CA LEU A 57 2.66 -10.38 9.12
C LEU A 57 2.04 -8.99 9.28
N THR A 58 1.95 -8.49 10.51
CA THR A 58 1.48 -7.13 10.84
C THR A 58 2.29 -6.09 10.08
N ARG A 59 3.64 -6.18 10.11
CA ARG A 59 4.52 -5.27 9.38
C ARG A 59 4.25 -5.29 7.88
N GLY A 60 4.09 -6.47 7.30
CA GLY A 60 3.82 -6.64 5.87
C GLY A 60 2.47 -6.07 5.46
N VAL A 61 1.41 -6.42 6.18
CA VAL A 61 0.03 -5.98 5.92
C VAL A 61 -0.08 -4.47 6.07
N THR A 62 0.36 -3.91 7.19
CA THR A 62 0.27 -2.47 7.46
C THR A 62 1.01 -1.63 6.41
N ARG A 63 2.23 -2.04 6.01
CA ARG A 63 2.98 -1.38 4.92
C ARG A 63 2.26 -1.47 3.59
N ARG A 64 1.68 -2.63 3.27
CA ARG A 64 0.90 -2.80 2.04
C ARG A 64 -0.31 -1.89 2.05
N LEU A 65 -1.11 -1.89 3.11
CA LEU A 65 -2.32 -1.07 3.23
C LEU A 65 -2.02 0.43 3.15
N VAL A 66 -1.00 0.91 3.85
CA VAL A 66 -0.62 2.34 3.80
C VAL A 66 -0.20 2.75 2.40
N ARG A 67 0.63 1.93 1.73
CA ARG A 67 1.04 2.19 0.35
C ARG A 67 -0.12 2.13 -0.62
N THR A 68 -1.02 1.17 -0.48
CA THR A 68 -2.23 1.07 -1.32
C THR A 68 -3.16 2.26 -1.08
N GLY A 69 -3.38 2.65 0.17
CA GLY A 69 -4.17 3.84 0.51
C GLY A 69 -3.58 5.11 -0.08
N PHE A 70 -2.26 5.28 0.02
CA PHE A 70 -1.60 6.40 -0.65
C PHE A 70 -1.76 6.33 -2.17
N THR A 71 -1.51 5.19 -2.82
CA THR A 71 -1.64 5.10 -4.29
C THR A 71 -3.06 5.29 -4.80
N LEU A 72 -4.08 5.04 -3.97
CA LEU A 72 -5.48 5.33 -4.27
C LEU A 72 -5.71 6.83 -4.52
N VAL A 73 -5.07 7.68 -3.70
CA VAL A 73 -5.27 9.14 -3.75
C VAL A 73 -4.16 9.88 -4.50
N MET A 74 -3.01 9.23 -4.66
CA MET A 74 -1.79 9.79 -5.25
C MET A 74 -2.02 10.47 -6.62
N PRO A 75 -2.85 9.95 -7.56
CA PRO A 75 -3.15 10.66 -8.81
C PRO A 75 -3.85 12.00 -8.62
N ARG A 76 -4.71 12.12 -7.60
CA ARG A 76 -5.42 13.37 -7.26
C ARG A 76 -4.54 14.31 -6.44
N TRP A 77 -3.68 13.77 -5.58
CA TRP A 77 -2.72 14.56 -4.79
C TRP A 77 -1.58 15.12 -5.66
N GLY A 78 -1.12 14.35 -6.65
CA GLY A 78 -0.17 14.81 -7.67
C GLY A 78 1.31 14.80 -7.25
N GLY A 79 1.65 14.15 -6.13
CA GLY A 79 3.01 14.08 -5.59
C GLY A 79 3.49 12.65 -5.32
N TRP A 80 4.72 12.54 -4.80
CA TRP A 80 5.37 11.29 -4.41
C TRP A 80 5.84 11.38 -2.96
N THR A 81 5.65 10.32 -2.19
CA THR A 81 6.32 10.16 -0.89
C THR A 81 6.57 8.67 -0.63
N SER A 82 7.63 8.39 0.12
CA SER A 82 7.91 7.07 0.68
C SER A 82 7.70 7.01 2.18
N ASP A 83 7.45 8.16 2.83
CA ASP A 83 7.14 8.21 4.25
C ASP A 83 5.71 7.70 4.49
N LEU A 84 5.58 6.67 5.32
CA LEU A 84 4.31 6.03 5.63
C LEU A 84 3.37 6.91 6.49
N ALA A 85 3.92 7.80 7.31
CA ALA A 85 3.12 8.75 8.08
C ALA A 85 2.55 9.83 7.15
N GLU A 86 3.36 10.40 6.27
CA GLU A 86 2.87 11.36 5.26
C GLU A 86 1.85 10.71 4.32
N SER A 87 2.14 9.49 3.86
CA SER A 87 1.20 8.67 3.07
C SER A 87 -0.17 8.54 3.74
N ALA A 88 -0.19 8.30 5.06
CA ALA A 88 -1.42 8.15 5.82
C ALA A 88 -2.18 9.47 6.01
N GLU A 89 -1.48 10.59 6.22
CA GLU A 89 -2.11 11.91 6.31
C GLU A 89 -2.71 12.35 4.98
N VAL A 90 -1.97 12.16 3.87
CA VAL A 90 -2.47 12.44 2.52
C VAL A 90 -3.72 11.62 2.25
N PHE A 91 -3.72 10.31 2.52
CA PHE A 91 -4.92 9.48 2.40
C PHE A 91 -6.08 9.99 3.26
N GLY A 92 -5.80 10.32 4.52
CA GLY A 92 -6.81 10.78 5.47
C GLY A 92 -7.51 12.09 5.08
N HIS A 93 -6.85 12.94 4.29
CA HIS A 93 -7.47 14.14 3.72
C HIS A 93 -8.60 13.82 2.73
N TYR A 94 -8.43 12.78 1.90
CA TYR A 94 -9.44 12.37 0.91
C TYR A 94 -10.47 11.40 1.46
N TYR A 95 -10.11 10.60 2.48
CA TYR A 95 -10.99 9.62 3.13
C TYR A 95 -11.01 9.79 4.66
N PRO A 96 -11.63 10.86 5.19
CA PRO A 96 -11.60 11.19 6.62
C PRO A 96 -12.13 10.09 7.54
N ALA A 97 -13.16 9.36 7.10
CA ALA A 97 -13.76 8.25 7.85
C ALA A 97 -12.76 7.11 8.15
N HIS A 98 -11.74 6.93 7.31
CA HIS A 98 -10.72 5.89 7.44
C HIS A 98 -9.36 6.43 7.91
N ALA A 99 -9.24 7.74 8.15
CA ALA A 99 -7.98 8.40 8.51
C ALA A 99 -7.37 7.82 9.79
N GLY A 100 -8.20 7.55 10.82
CA GLY A 100 -7.75 6.96 12.08
C GLY A 100 -7.11 5.57 11.89
N GLN A 101 -7.78 4.70 11.13
CA GLN A 101 -7.30 3.36 10.80
C GLN A 101 -5.99 3.43 9.99
N MET A 102 -5.89 4.35 9.04
CA MET A 102 -4.69 4.52 8.21
C MET A 102 -3.49 5.00 9.03
N ARG A 103 -3.68 5.96 9.95
CA ARG A 103 -2.63 6.41 10.88
C ARG A 103 -2.18 5.28 11.81
N ALA A 104 -3.11 4.47 12.31
CA ALA A 104 -2.77 3.30 13.13
C ALA A 104 -1.92 2.31 12.33
N ALA A 105 -2.28 2.02 11.07
CA ALA A 105 -1.48 1.19 10.19
C ALA A 105 -0.07 1.77 9.94
N ALA A 106 0.06 3.08 9.74
CA ALA A 106 1.38 3.73 9.59
C ALA A 106 2.28 3.59 10.82
N ARG A 107 1.72 3.69 12.04
CA ARG A 107 2.46 3.44 13.29
C ARG A 107 2.89 1.98 13.41
N ALA A 108 1.97 1.04 13.19
CA ALA A 108 2.26 -0.39 13.24
C ALA A 108 3.25 -0.85 12.15
N ALA A 109 3.32 -0.17 11.01
CA ALA A 109 4.33 -0.44 10.00
C ALA A 109 5.77 -0.11 10.45
N ARG A 110 5.93 0.79 11.42
CA ARG A 110 7.21 1.16 12.06
C ARG A 110 7.49 0.29 13.29
N ALA A 111 6.49 0.06 14.15
CA ALA A 111 6.61 -0.70 15.39
C ALA A 111 5.56 -1.84 15.50
N PRO A 112 5.66 -2.89 14.67
CA PRO A 112 4.60 -3.91 14.55
C PRO A 112 4.36 -4.72 15.83
N ALA A 113 5.39 -4.97 16.64
CA ALA A 113 5.26 -5.72 17.89
C ALA A 113 4.42 -4.99 18.97
N ALA A 114 4.28 -3.67 18.85
CA ALA A 114 3.48 -2.87 19.77
C ALA A 114 1.97 -2.86 19.44
N HIS A 115 1.56 -3.52 18.35
CA HIS A 115 0.19 -3.50 17.83
C HIS A 115 -0.31 -4.88 17.34
N PRO A 116 -0.21 -5.94 18.15
CA PRO A 116 -0.56 -7.29 17.74
C PRO A 116 -2.05 -7.48 17.41
N GLU A 117 -2.95 -6.71 18.01
CA GLU A 117 -4.40 -6.73 17.78
C GLU A 117 -4.80 -6.10 16.43
N LEU A 118 -4.01 -5.15 15.96
CA LEU A 118 -4.34 -4.33 14.79
C LEU A 118 -4.41 -5.14 13.48
N LEU A 119 -3.73 -6.27 13.41
CA LEU A 119 -3.72 -7.12 12.22
C LEU A 119 -5.13 -7.58 11.84
N ASP A 120 -5.88 -8.11 12.80
CA ASP A 120 -7.20 -8.69 12.56
C ASP A 120 -8.25 -7.59 12.34
N GLU A 121 -8.14 -6.47 13.06
CA GLU A 121 -8.97 -5.28 12.84
C GLU A 121 -8.79 -4.70 11.42
N LEU A 122 -7.55 -4.62 10.93
CA LEU A 122 -7.29 -4.13 9.58
C LEU A 122 -7.78 -5.11 8.51
N LEU A 123 -7.60 -6.41 8.70
CA LEU A 123 -8.02 -7.44 7.73
C LEU A 123 -9.55 -7.62 7.67
N SER A 124 -10.27 -7.32 8.74
CA SER A 124 -11.73 -7.35 8.79
C SER A 124 -12.38 -6.00 8.44
N GLY A 125 -11.71 -4.88 8.73
CA GLY A 125 -12.23 -3.52 8.52
C GLY A 125 -11.65 -2.79 7.31
N LEU A 126 -10.47 -2.19 7.46
CA LEU A 126 -9.91 -1.28 6.45
C LEU A 126 -9.56 -1.97 5.13
N ALA A 127 -8.99 -3.18 5.18
CA ALA A 127 -8.45 -3.83 3.99
C ALA A 127 -9.53 -4.21 2.95
N PRO A 128 -10.70 -4.76 3.33
CA PRO A 128 -11.79 -5.04 2.38
C PRO A 128 -12.38 -3.78 1.77
N TRP A 129 -12.60 -2.75 2.59
CA TRP A 129 -13.09 -1.46 2.10
C TRP A 129 -12.09 -0.87 1.10
N LEU A 130 -10.79 -0.86 1.46
CA LEU A 130 -9.75 -0.32 0.59
C LEU A 130 -9.66 -1.08 -0.72
N ALA A 131 -9.78 -2.42 -0.70
CA ALA A 131 -9.82 -3.22 -1.91
C ALA A 131 -11.01 -2.88 -2.82
N GLY A 132 -12.22 -2.74 -2.25
CA GLY A 132 -13.42 -2.36 -3.00
C GLY A 132 -13.30 -0.97 -3.61
N GLU A 133 -12.89 0.01 -2.82
CA GLU A 133 -12.69 1.38 -3.26
C GLU A 133 -11.60 1.48 -4.34
N TYR A 134 -10.51 0.74 -4.19
CA TYR A 134 -9.44 0.72 -5.19
C TYR A 134 -9.91 0.20 -6.54
N LEU A 135 -10.74 -0.85 -6.54
CA LEU A 135 -11.34 -1.37 -7.76
C LEU A 135 -12.33 -0.37 -8.38
N ALA A 136 -13.12 0.33 -7.56
CA ALA A 136 -14.06 1.33 -8.04
C ALA A 136 -13.34 2.54 -8.70
N VAL A 137 -12.24 3.00 -8.11
CA VAL A 137 -11.52 4.20 -8.57
C VAL A 137 -10.52 3.91 -9.70
N HIS A 138 -9.79 2.79 -9.61
CA HIS A 138 -8.68 2.47 -10.52
C HIS A 138 -8.91 1.23 -11.37
N GLY A 139 -9.87 0.37 -11.02
CA GLY A 139 -10.07 -0.93 -11.66
C GLY A 139 -9.10 -2.00 -11.18
N ALA A 140 -9.28 -3.21 -11.71
CA ALA A 140 -8.43 -4.35 -11.41
C ALA A 140 -7.11 -4.27 -12.19
N LYS A 141 -6.02 -4.69 -11.55
CA LYS A 141 -4.73 -4.90 -12.22
C LYS A 141 -4.85 -5.94 -13.34
N ALA A 142 -4.27 -5.64 -14.49
CA ALA A 142 -4.26 -6.56 -15.61
C ALA A 142 -3.59 -7.89 -15.22
N PRO A 143 -4.12 -9.04 -15.65
CA PRO A 143 -3.40 -10.30 -15.51
C PRO A 143 -2.07 -10.18 -16.29
N ARG A 144 -0.98 -10.66 -15.69
CA ARG A 144 0.26 -10.82 -16.44
C ARG A 144 0.07 -12.00 -17.40
N PRO A 145 0.61 -11.93 -18.64
CA PRO A 145 0.73 -13.11 -19.46
C PRO A 145 1.47 -14.18 -18.65
N GLU A 146 0.95 -15.40 -18.63
CA GLU A 146 1.72 -16.52 -18.12
C GLU A 146 2.90 -16.72 -19.08
N ASP A 147 4.13 -16.61 -18.56
CA ASP A 147 5.31 -17.02 -19.32
C ASP A 147 5.13 -18.51 -19.62
N ARG A 148 4.88 -18.82 -20.90
CA ARG A 148 4.75 -20.19 -21.42
C ARG A 148 6.11 -20.86 -21.52
#